data_AF-W1YTN3-F1
#
_entry.id   AF-W1YTN3-F1
#
_cell.length_a   1.000
_cell.length_b   1.000
_cell.length_c   1.000
_cell.angle_alpha   90.00
_cell.angle_beta   90.00
_cell.angle_gamma   90.00
#
_symmetry.space_group_name_H-M   'P 1'
#
loop_
_entity.id
_entity.type
_entity.pdbx_description
1 polymer ?
#
loop_
_entity_poly.entity_id
_entity_poly.type
_entity_poly.pdbx_seq_one_letter_code
_entity_poly.pdbx_strand_id
1 'polypeptide(L)'
;LPMIAINTTAGTASEMTRFCIITDEARHIKMAIVDKHVTPLLSVNDSSLMIGMPQSLTAATGMDALTHAIEAYVSIAATPITDACALKAVTMIAENLPLAVENGS
;
A
#
# COMPACT_ATOMS: atom_id res chain seq x y z
N LEU A 1 -7.25 -20.30 -7.85
CA LEU A 1 -6.30 -20.91 -6.88
C LEU A 1 -6.23 -19.99 -5.67
N PRO A 2 -6.11 -20.49 -4.43
CA PRO A 2 -5.89 -19.64 -3.27
C PRO A 2 -4.54 -18.92 -3.39
N MET A 3 -4.49 -17.63 -3.06
CA MET A 3 -3.28 -16.80 -3.14
C MET A 3 -2.86 -16.35 -1.73
N ILE A 4 -1.56 -16.42 -1.45
CA ILE A 4 -0.96 -15.88 -0.23
C ILE A 4 0.05 -14.82 -0.68
N ALA A 5 -0.02 -13.63 -0.11
CA ALA A 5 0.86 -12.52 -0.46
C ALA A 5 1.76 -12.16 0.73
N ILE A 6 3.07 -12.12 0.48
CA ILE A 6 4.09 -11.65 1.42
C ILE A 6 4.68 -10.40 0.80
N ASN A 7 4.38 -9.23 1.37
CA ASN A 7 4.88 -7.96 0.86
C ASN A 7 6.20 -7.59 1.53
N THR A 8 7.05 -6.92 0.76
CA THR A 8 8.37 -6.45 1.21
C THR A 8 8.50 -4.92 1.08
N THR A 9 7.36 -4.24 0.94
CA THR A 9 7.29 -2.78 0.81
C THR A 9 6.13 -2.23 1.63
N ALA A 10 6.35 -1.12 2.32
CA ALA A 10 5.33 -0.41 3.09
C ALA A 10 4.69 0.70 2.24
N GLY A 11 3.82 0.34 1.29
CA GLY A 11 3.17 1.31 0.39
C GLY A 11 1.90 0.80 -0.27
N THR A 12 2.05 -0.06 -1.27
CA THR A 12 0.99 -0.37 -2.25
C THR A 12 -0.24 -1.08 -1.68
N ALA A 13 -0.09 -1.77 -0.54
CA ALA A 13 -1.11 -2.62 0.08
C ALA A 13 -1.70 -3.70 -0.88
N SER A 14 -0.99 -4.04 -1.95
CA SER A 14 -1.49 -4.98 -2.98
C SER A 14 -1.79 -6.36 -2.41
N GLU A 15 -1.15 -6.72 -1.30
CA GLU A 15 -1.36 -7.95 -0.55
C GLU A 15 -2.75 -8.09 0.10
N MET A 16 -3.55 -7.02 0.16
CA MET A 16 -4.88 -7.04 0.79
C MET A 16 -5.98 -6.37 -0.04
N THR A 17 -5.66 -5.78 -1.20
CA THR A 17 -6.65 -5.11 -2.05
C THR A 17 -7.16 -6.01 -3.18
N ARG A 18 -8.23 -5.54 -3.84
CA ARG A 18 -8.87 -6.21 -4.99
C ARG A 18 -8.39 -5.66 -6.33
N PHE A 19 -7.31 -4.88 -6.31
CA PHE A 19 -6.77 -4.20 -7.48
C PHE A 19 -5.55 -4.96 -7.98
N CYS A 20 -5.57 -5.30 -9.26
CA CYS A 20 -4.39 -5.78 -9.97
C CYS A 20 -4.18 -4.88 -11.18
N ILE A 21 -2.97 -4.32 -11.30
CA ILE A 21 -2.64 -3.43 -12.40
C ILE A 21 -1.69 -4.15 -13.35
N ILE A 22 -2.06 -4.19 -14.64
CA ILE A 22 -1.26 -4.82 -15.69
C ILE A 22 -1.04 -3.82 -16.81
N THR A 23 0.21 -3.62 -17.20
CA THR A 23 0.57 -2.75 -18.33
C THR A 23 0.67 -3.59 -19.61
N ASP A 24 -0.12 -3.24 -20.63
CA ASP A 24 0.07 -3.69 -22.00
C ASP A 24 1.15 -2.81 -22.65
N GLU A 25 2.37 -3.33 -22.74
CA GLU A 25 3.51 -2.57 -23.27
C GLU A 25 3.39 -2.25 -24.76
N ALA A 26 2.75 -3.13 -25.55
CA ALA A 26 2.60 -2.91 -26.99
C ALA A 26 1.60 -1.79 -27.30
N ARG A 27 0.55 -1.68 -26.49
CA ARG A 27 -0.45 -0.62 -26.61
C ARG A 27 -0.17 0.60 -25.74
N HIS A 28 0.81 0.51 -24.83
CA HIS A 28 1.10 1.50 -23.80
C HIS A 28 -0.12 1.84 -22.92
N ILE A 29 -0.87 0.82 -22.49
CA ILE A 29 -2.08 0.98 -21.68
C ILE A 29 -1.88 0.33 -20.30
N LYS A 30 -2.16 1.08 -19.23
CA LYS A 30 -2.19 0.58 -17.85
C LYS A 30 -3.62 0.16 -17.51
N MET A 31 -3.86 -1.15 -17.43
CA MET A 31 -5.18 -1.73 -17.19
C MET A 31 -5.38 -2.03 -15.71
N ALA A 32 -6.54 -1.69 -15.17
CA ALA A 32 -6.94 -2.04 -13.81
C ALA A 32 -7.94 -3.20 -13.83
N ILE A 33 -7.58 -4.30 -13.19
CA ILE A 33 -8.47 -5.43 -12.90
C ILE A 33 -8.98 -5.24 -11.48
N VAL A 34 -10.31 -5.15 -11.34
CA VAL A 34 -10.98 -4.97 -10.05
C VAL A 34 -11.91 -6.15 -9.83
N ASP A 35 -11.44 -7.16 -9.10
CA ASP A 35 -12.20 -8.40 -8.90
C ASP A 35 -11.91 -9.01 -7.52
N LYS A 36 -12.93 -9.58 -6.88
CA LYS A 36 -12.75 -10.25 -5.58
C LYS A 36 -11.80 -11.46 -5.65
N HIS A 37 -11.74 -12.15 -6.79
CA HIS A 37 -10.92 -13.35 -6.97
C HIS A 37 -9.42 -13.05 -7.09
N VAL A 38 -9.03 -11.79 -7.28
CA VAL A 38 -7.61 -11.39 -7.23
C VAL A 38 -7.15 -10.99 -5.83
N THR A 39 -8.05 -10.92 -4.85
CA THR A 39 -7.70 -10.63 -3.46
C THR A 39 -6.98 -11.83 -2.84
N PRO A 40 -5.79 -11.65 -2.25
CA PRO A 40 -5.14 -12.72 -1.50
C PRO A 40 -6.01 -13.23 -0.34
N LEU A 41 -5.97 -14.55 -0.11
CA LEU A 41 -6.64 -15.19 1.02
C LEU A 41 -5.94 -14.87 2.35
N LEU A 42 -4.62 -14.72 2.30
CA LEU A 42 -3.78 -14.39 3.44
C LEU A 42 -2.73 -13.37 3.02
N SER A 43 -2.56 -12.34 3.85
CA SER A 43 -1.52 -11.33 3.74
C SER A 43 -0.55 -11.49 4.92
N VAL A 44 0.76 -11.49 4.63
CA VAL A 44 1.82 -11.57 5.64
C VAL A 44 2.68 -10.32 5.54
N ASN A 45 2.63 -9.49 6.59
CA ASN A 45 3.39 -8.26 6.71
C ASN A 45 4.44 -8.44 7.81
N ASP A 46 5.65 -8.82 7.45
CA ASP A 46 6.78 -8.94 8.39
C ASP A 46 7.75 -7.77 8.18
N SER A 47 7.90 -6.92 9.20
CA SER A 47 8.76 -5.75 9.11
C SER A 47 10.23 -6.10 8.91
N SER A 48 10.67 -7.29 9.31
CA SER A 48 12.05 -7.75 9.08
C SER A 48 12.37 -7.92 7.59
N LEU A 49 11.36 -8.15 6.76
CA LEU A 49 11.49 -8.22 5.30
C LEU A 49 11.53 -6.85 4.62
N MET A 50 11.33 -5.78 5.40
CA MET A 50 11.34 -4.39 4.93
C MET A 50 12.55 -3.60 5.47
N ILE A 51 13.33 -4.18 6.40
CA ILE A 51 14.58 -3.59 6.89
C ILE A 51 15.61 -3.57 5.75
N GLY A 52 16.35 -2.47 5.65
CA GLY A 52 17.38 -2.28 4.63
C GLY A 52 16.85 -1.86 3.26
N MET A 53 15.55 -1.53 3.15
CA MET A 53 15.02 -0.85 1.96
C MET A 53 15.81 0.45 1.71
N PRO A 54 16.18 0.77 0.45
CA PRO A 54 16.81 2.04 0.12
C PRO A 54 15.96 3.22 0.56
N GLN A 55 16.59 4.28 1.10
CA GLN A 55 15.90 5.46 1.63
C GLN A 55 14.90 6.06 0.62
N SER A 56 15.27 6.13 -0.66
CA SER A 56 14.41 6.64 -1.73
C SER A 56 13.18 5.76 -1.97
N LEU A 57 13.31 4.44 -1.83
CA LEU A 57 12.20 3.50 -1.97
C LEU A 57 11.28 3.60 -0.75
N THR A 58 11.82 3.64 0.47
CA THR A 58 11.05 3.83 1.71
C THR A 58 10.24 5.13 1.66
N ALA A 59 10.87 6.22 1.21
CA ALA A 59 10.18 7.50 1.03
C ALA A 59 9.07 7.40 -0.02
N ALA A 60 9.35 6.83 -1.20
CA ALA A 60 8.37 6.70 -2.27
C ALA A 60 7.16 5.85 -1.86
N THR A 61 7.39 4.68 -1.26
CA THR A 61 6.30 3.78 -0.84
C THR A 61 5.52 4.34 0.36
N GLY A 62 6.20 5.00 1.30
CA GLY A 62 5.52 5.66 2.41
C GLY A 62 4.62 6.82 1.97
N MET A 63 5.07 7.60 0.96
CA MET A 63 4.26 8.66 0.36
C MET A 63 3.08 8.11 -0.46
N ASP A 64 3.24 6.95 -1.10
CA ASP A 64 2.14 6.21 -1.76
C ASP A 64 1.06 5.82 -0.74
N ALA A 65 1.45 5.22 0.39
CA ALA A 65 0.53 4.89 1.48
C ALA A 65 -0.17 6.13 2.07
N LEU A 66 0.55 7.25 2.21
CA LEU A 66 -0.02 8.50 2.70
C LEU A 66 -1.10 9.03 1.74
N THR A 67 -0.81 8.98 0.44
CA THR A 67 -1.75 9.38 -0.61
C THR A 67 -3.02 8.53 -0.55
N HIS A 68 -2.88 7.20 -0.47
CA HIS A 68 -4.02 6.31 -0.31
C HIS A 68 -4.88 6.63 0.91
N ALA A 69 -4.26 6.95 2.05
CA ALA A 69 -5.00 7.29 3.26
C ALA A 69 -5.76 8.62 3.12
N ILE A 70 -5.14 9.65 2.55
CA ILE A 70 -5.79 10.94 2.32
C ILE A 70 -6.95 10.80 1.33
N GLU A 71 -6.73 10.12 0.20
CA GLU A 71 -7.76 9.88 -0.81
C GLU A 71 -8.94 9.05 -0.27
N ALA A 72 -8.66 8.05 0.56
CA ALA A 72 -9.69 7.26 1.22
C ALA A 72 -10.56 8.11 2.17
N TYR A 73 -9.94 9.04 2.92
CA TYR A 73 -10.65 9.90 3.87
C TYR A 73 -11.56 10.93 3.17
N VAL A 74 -11.12 11.49 2.04
CA VAL A 74 -11.91 12.50 1.29
C VAL A 74 -12.83 11.88 0.23
N SER A 75 -12.87 10.55 0.13
CA SER A 75 -13.65 9.83 -0.86
C SER A 75 -15.15 10.05 -0.68
N ILE A 76 -15.88 10.17 -1.79
CA ILE A 76 -17.36 10.18 -1.79
C ILE A 76 -17.97 8.84 -1.31
N ALA A 77 -17.16 7.78 -1.25
CA ALA A 77 -17.55 6.46 -0.75
C ALA A 77 -17.00 6.19 0.67
N ALA A 78 -16.52 7.23 1.37
CA ALA A 78 -16.02 7.12 2.73
C ALA A 78 -17.12 6.63 3.71
N THR A 79 -16.67 5.92 4.74
CA THR A 79 -17.49 5.39 5.83
C THR A 79 -16.77 5.64 7.16
N PRO A 80 -17.47 5.60 8.31
CA PRO A 80 -16.81 5.79 9.60
C PRO A 80 -15.65 4.82 9.88
N ILE A 81 -15.70 3.60 9.31
CA ILE A 81 -14.62 2.61 9.43
C ILE A 81 -13.41 3.01 8.60
N THR A 82 -13.62 3.36 7.32
CA THR A 82 -12.52 3.79 6.45
C THR A 82 -11.89 5.09 6.95
N ASP A 83 -12.68 6.00 7.52
CA ASP A 83 -12.19 7.25 8.07
C ASP A 83 -11.29 7.02 9.28
N ALA A 84 -11.70 6.15 10.20
CA ALA A 84 -10.89 5.79 11.36
C ALA A 84 -9.55 5.14 10.94
N CYS A 85 -9.58 4.24 9.95
CA CYS A 85 -8.37 3.63 9.40
C CYS A 85 -7.48 4.67 8.70
N ALA A 86 -8.05 5.53 7.86
CA ALA A 86 -7.33 6.56 7.12
C ALA A 86 -6.66 7.57 8.04
N LEU A 87 -7.39 8.11 9.02
CA LEU A 87 -6.83 9.05 10.01
C LEU A 87 -5.68 8.40 10.80
N LYS A 88 -5.85 7.15 11.24
CA LYS A 88 -4.79 6.44 11.96
C LYS A 88 -3.55 6.21 11.08
N ALA A 89 -3.75 5.84 9.82
CA ALA A 89 -2.66 5.68 8.85
C ALA A 89 -1.91 6.99 8.63
N VAL A 90 -2.62 8.11 8.39
CA VAL A 90 -2.02 9.44 8.23
C VAL A 90 -1.16 9.81 9.44
N THR A 91 -1.70 9.66 10.66
CA THR A 91 -0.95 9.95 11.90
C THR A 91 0.32 9.10 12.00
N MET A 92 0.19 7.78 11.82
CA MET A 92 1.34 6.88 11.91
C MET A 92 2.41 7.17 10.86
N ILE A 93 2.01 7.46 9.62
CA ILE A 93 2.95 7.76 8.54
C ILE A 93 3.65 9.10 8.81
N ALA A 94 2.92 10.14 9.21
CA ALA A 94 3.51 11.44 9.52
C ALA A 94 4.54 11.36 10.66
N GLU A 95 4.27 10.55 11.68
CA GLU A 95 5.16 10.38 12.84
C GLU A 95 6.40 9.52 12.52
N ASN A 96 6.25 8.48 11.69
CA ASN A 96 7.27 7.43 11.57
C ASN A 96 8.01 7.40 10.24
N LEU A 97 7.44 7.93 9.14
CA LEU A 97 8.08 7.85 7.83
C LEU A 97 9.44 8.56 7.79
N PRO A 98 9.63 9.79 8.33
CA PRO A 98 10.95 10.42 8.34
C PRO A 98 11.99 9.57 9.08
N LEU A 99 11.62 8.98 10.22
CA LEU A 99 12.49 8.10 11.00
C LEU A 99 12.87 6.84 10.25
N ALA A 100 11.91 6.23 9.53
CA ALA A 100 12.16 5.03 8.73
C ALA A 100 13.02 5.31 7.48
N VAL A 101 12.90 6.51 6.89
CA VAL A 101 13.75 6.94 5.78
C VAL A 101 15.18 7.18 6.26
N GLU A 102 15.36 7.80 7.42
CA GLU A 102 16.69 8.09 7.97
C GLU A 102 17.38 6.85 8.55
N ASN A 103 16.64 6.02 9.30
CA ASN A 103 17.17 4.94 10.14
C ASN A 103 16.64 3.54 9.76
N GLY A 104 16.22 3.33 8.51
CA GLY A 104 15.58 2.08 8.05
C GLY A 104 16.51 0.88 7.85
N SER A 105 17.76 0.95 8.33
CA SER A 105 18.82 -0.05 8.12
C SER A 105 19.60 -0.33 9.40
#